data_AF-A0A521P2P6-F1
#
_entry.id   AF-A0A521P2P6-F1
#
_cell.length_a   1.000
_cell.length_b   1.000
_cell.length_c   1.000
_cell.angle_alpha   90.00
_cell.angle_beta   90.00
_cell.angle_gamma   90.00
#
_symmetry.space_group_name_H-M   'P 1'
#
loop_
_entity.id
_entity.type
_entity.pdbx_description
1 polymer ?
#
loop_
_entity_poly.entity_id
_entity_poly.type
_entity_poly.pdbx_seq_one_letter_code
_entity_poly.pdbx_strand_id
1 'polypeptide(L)'
;MKQILVIVSMFFIGMAAAQTKYESAMAKGLEQFKAAKTAEDMTAASSFFERIGDAEKDKWLPYYYAAYTNYITAWMNPKADKDKVAEKSNDLITKAEALEANNSELFCLRQMTATLQMIVDPMSRWQSYGTQASNAIENAIKADPKNPRSYYLKGQSLINTPEAFGGGKAVAKKLFEKAVELYKDFQPASPLHPSWGKPEAEKLLAACQ
;
A
#
# COMPACT_ATOMS: atom_id res chain seq x y z
N MET A 1 8.20 19.19 -68.39
CA MET A 1 8.77 19.47 -67.05
C MET A 1 7.76 20.28 -66.23
N LYS A 2 6.99 19.63 -65.36
CA LYS A 2 6.24 20.27 -64.27
C LYS A 2 6.24 19.29 -63.11
N GLN A 3 7.12 19.51 -62.13
CA GLN A 3 7.16 18.72 -60.90
C GLN A 3 6.00 19.17 -60.02
N ILE A 4 5.06 18.25 -59.76
CA ILE A 4 4.04 18.45 -58.74
C ILE A 4 4.61 17.86 -57.45
N LEU A 5 5.09 18.73 -56.57
CA LEU A 5 5.48 18.37 -55.21
C LEU A 5 4.20 18.32 -54.37
N VAL A 6 3.71 17.12 -54.05
CA VAL A 6 2.62 16.93 -53.09
C VAL A 6 3.26 16.75 -51.71
N ILE A 7 3.25 17.81 -50.90
CA ILE A 7 3.62 17.74 -49.47
C ILE A 7 2.38 17.25 -48.73
N VAL A 8 2.37 15.96 -48.34
CA VAL A 8 1.39 15.41 -47.40
C VAL A 8 1.94 15.63 -45.99
N SER A 9 1.57 16.73 -45.36
CA SER A 9 1.80 16.98 -43.94
C SER A 9 0.80 16.15 -43.14
N MET A 10 1.25 15.00 -42.63
CA MET A 10 0.52 14.18 -41.67
C MET A 10 0.47 14.94 -40.32
N PHE A 11 -0.64 15.61 -40.04
CA PHE A 11 -0.94 16.17 -38.72
C PHE A 11 -1.22 15.00 -37.75
N PHE A 12 -0.20 14.54 -37.02
CA PHE A 12 -0.42 13.75 -35.82
C PHE A 12 -0.97 14.69 -34.75
N ILE A 13 -2.30 14.80 -34.65
CA ILE A 13 -2.95 15.38 -33.49
C ILE A 13 -2.76 14.38 -32.34
N GLY A 14 -1.68 14.56 -31.58
CA GLY A 14 -1.54 13.91 -30.29
C GLY A 14 -2.69 14.39 -29.41
N MET A 15 -3.67 13.52 -29.13
CA MET A 15 -4.63 13.76 -28.07
C MET A 15 -3.85 13.73 -26.74
N ALA A 16 -3.39 14.90 -26.29
CA ALA A 16 -3.02 15.09 -24.91
C ALA A 16 -4.30 14.93 -24.10
N ALA A 17 -4.54 13.75 -23.54
CA ALA A 17 -5.65 13.52 -22.62
C ALA A 17 -5.46 14.48 -21.43
N ALA A 18 -6.38 15.44 -21.30
CA ALA A 18 -6.37 16.33 -20.14
C ALA A 18 -6.62 15.47 -18.90
N GLN A 19 -5.68 15.54 -17.95
CA GLN A 19 -5.79 14.84 -16.68
C GLN A 19 -7.09 15.26 -15.98
N THR A 20 -7.88 14.28 -15.54
CA THR A 20 -9.13 14.56 -14.83
C THR A 20 -8.86 15.31 -13.52
N LYS A 21 -9.89 15.96 -12.95
CA LYS A 21 -9.77 16.61 -11.63
C LYS A 21 -9.34 15.61 -10.55
N TYR A 22 -9.91 14.40 -10.59
CA TYR A 22 -9.54 13.29 -9.72
C TYR A 22 -8.07 12.92 -9.87
N GLU A 23 -7.61 12.63 -11.09
CA GLU A 23 -6.22 12.24 -11.33
C GLU A 23 -5.25 13.34 -10.92
N SER A 24 -5.58 14.60 -11.18
CA SER A 24 -4.78 15.77 -10.78
C SER A 24 -4.67 15.88 -9.27
N ALA A 25 -5.78 15.70 -8.55
CA ALA A 25 -5.82 15.73 -7.10
C ALA A 25 -5.02 14.56 -6.51
N MET A 26 -5.19 13.35 -7.04
CA MET A 26 -4.44 12.17 -6.61
C MET A 26 -2.94 12.33 -6.85
N ALA A 27 -2.52 12.82 -8.03
CA ALA A 27 -1.12 13.08 -8.33
C ALA A 27 -0.50 14.06 -7.32
N LYS A 28 -1.19 15.16 -7.00
CA LYS A 28 -0.76 16.10 -5.97
C LYS A 28 -0.65 15.44 -4.59
N GLY A 29 -1.59 14.57 -4.23
CA GLY A 29 -1.54 13.82 -2.97
C GLY A 29 -0.31 12.89 -2.91
N LEU A 30 0.00 12.21 -4.01
CA LEU A 30 1.17 11.34 -4.12
C LEU A 30 2.48 12.13 -4.05
N GLU A 31 2.54 13.32 -4.65
CA GLU A 31 3.67 14.24 -4.50
C GLU A 31 3.85 14.69 -3.04
N GLN A 32 2.75 15.06 -2.36
CA GLN A 32 2.78 15.41 -0.93
C GLN A 32 3.27 14.24 -0.08
N PHE A 33 2.75 13.03 -0.33
CA PHE A 33 3.19 11.83 0.36
C PHE A 33 4.69 11.58 0.14
N LYS A 34 5.17 11.65 -1.11
CA LYS A 34 6.60 11.45 -1.43
C LYS A 34 7.50 12.51 -0.78
N ALA A 35 7.02 13.73 -0.63
CA ALA A 35 7.77 14.84 -0.03
C ALA A 35 7.70 14.89 1.50
N ALA A 36 6.78 14.15 2.13
CA ALA A 36 6.56 14.16 3.57
C ALA A 36 7.81 13.68 4.34
N LYS A 37 8.20 14.44 5.38
CA LYS A 37 9.37 14.13 6.22
C LYS A 37 9.03 13.99 7.70
N THR A 38 7.85 14.45 8.11
CA THR A 38 7.39 14.43 9.50
C THR A 38 6.06 13.69 9.64
N ALA A 39 5.69 13.35 10.87
CA ALA A 39 4.39 12.77 11.15
C ALA A 39 3.24 13.76 10.84
N GLU A 40 3.50 15.06 11.02
CA GLU A 40 2.57 16.14 10.67
C GLU A 40 2.34 16.22 9.16
N ASP A 41 3.41 16.15 8.35
CA ASP A 41 3.29 16.11 6.89
C ASP A 41 2.47 14.91 6.43
N MET A 42 2.72 13.75 7.06
CA MET A 42 2.03 12.51 6.73
C MET A 42 0.55 12.55 7.16
N THR A 43 0.24 13.20 8.28
CA THR A 43 -1.14 13.48 8.72
C THR A 43 -1.86 14.42 7.75
N ALA A 44 -1.16 15.43 7.23
CA ALA A 44 -1.69 16.34 6.23
C ALA A 44 -1.98 15.61 4.90
N ALA A 45 -1.08 14.73 4.45
CA ALA A 45 -1.29 13.87 3.29
C ALA A 45 -2.52 12.96 3.47
N SER A 46 -2.63 12.30 4.64
CA SER A 46 -3.80 11.48 4.98
C SER A 46 -5.11 12.25 4.86
N SER A 47 -5.16 13.43 5.49
CA SER A 47 -6.35 14.29 5.46
C SER A 47 -6.66 14.79 4.05
N PHE A 48 -5.64 15.02 3.22
CA PHE A 48 -5.82 15.42 1.83
C PHE A 48 -6.43 14.30 0.99
N PHE A 49 -5.92 13.07 1.10
CA PHE A 49 -6.50 11.92 0.42
C PHE A 49 -7.92 11.59 0.89
N GLU A 50 -8.22 11.68 2.19
CA GLU A 50 -9.57 11.47 2.70
C GLU A 50 -10.57 12.46 2.09
N ARG A 51 -10.21 13.74 1.97
CA ARG A 51 -11.05 14.74 1.30
C ARG A 51 -11.29 14.41 -0.18
N ILE A 52 -10.31 13.83 -0.88
CA ILE A 52 -10.50 13.37 -2.26
C ILE A 52 -11.53 12.24 -2.28
N GLY A 53 -11.39 11.23 -1.41
CA GLY A 53 -12.35 10.12 -1.35
C GLY A 53 -13.77 10.58 -1.03
N ASP A 54 -13.92 11.51 -0.08
CA ASP A 54 -15.23 12.03 0.31
C ASP A 54 -15.91 12.86 -0.80
N ALA A 55 -15.12 13.43 -1.73
CA ALA A 55 -15.61 14.11 -2.93
C ALA A 55 -15.87 13.14 -4.10
N GLU A 56 -14.99 12.15 -4.29
CA GLU A 56 -14.97 11.19 -5.41
C GLU A 56 -15.43 9.81 -4.90
N LYS A 57 -16.70 9.74 -4.53
CA LYS A 57 -17.30 8.63 -3.74
C LYS A 57 -17.33 7.27 -4.44
N ASP A 58 -16.91 7.21 -5.70
CA ASP A 58 -16.77 5.97 -6.48
C ASP A 58 -15.31 5.49 -6.60
N LYS A 59 -14.37 6.16 -5.91
CA LYS A 59 -12.94 5.84 -5.95
C LYS A 59 -12.43 5.34 -4.60
N TRP A 60 -11.92 4.10 -4.58
CA TRP A 60 -11.36 3.50 -3.36
C TRP A 60 -9.91 3.94 -3.06
N LEU A 61 -9.12 4.25 -4.09
CA LEU A 61 -7.69 4.60 -3.95
C LEU A 61 -7.40 5.78 -3.01
N PRO A 62 -8.18 6.89 -3.01
CA PRO A 62 -7.97 7.96 -2.03
C PRO A 62 -8.05 7.45 -0.59
N TYR A 63 -9.04 6.62 -0.27
CA TYR A 63 -9.19 6.05 1.06
C TYR A 63 -8.06 5.08 1.41
N TYR A 64 -7.56 4.31 0.44
CA TYR A 64 -6.36 3.48 0.60
C TYR A 64 -5.15 4.34 1.00
N TYR A 65 -4.86 5.40 0.25
CA TYR A 65 -3.71 6.25 0.56
C TYR A 65 -3.88 7.00 1.86
N ALA A 66 -5.10 7.47 2.17
CA ALA A 66 -5.40 8.08 3.46
C ALA A 66 -5.05 7.12 4.61
N ALA A 67 -5.53 5.87 4.54
CA ALA A 67 -5.26 4.86 5.56
C ALA A 67 -3.76 4.52 5.66
N TYR A 68 -3.08 4.39 4.52
CA TYR A 68 -1.66 4.05 4.47
C TYR A 68 -0.78 5.17 5.04
N THR A 69 -1.01 6.42 4.65
CA THR A 69 -0.25 7.56 5.20
C THR A 69 -0.56 7.73 6.69
N ASN A 70 -1.82 7.59 7.13
CA ASN A 70 -2.16 7.63 8.54
C ASN A 70 -1.42 6.54 9.33
N TYR A 71 -1.35 5.31 8.81
CA TYR A 71 -0.58 4.22 9.41
C TYR A 71 0.90 4.58 9.60
N ILE A 72 1.53 5.22 8.60
CA ILE A 72 2.94 5.60 8.68
C ILE A 72 3.21 6.60 9.82
N THR A 73 2.24 7.45 10.18
CA THR A 73 2.39 8.41 11.29
C THR A 73 2.78 7.74 12.62
N ALA A 74 2.28 6.53 12.88
CA ALA A 74 2.57 5.80 14.11
C ALA A 74 4.04 5.33 14.23
N TRP A 75 4.73 5.25 13.10
CA TRP A 75 6.15 4.89 13.03
C TRP A 75 7.05 6.12 12.98
N MET A 76 6.55 7.24 12.47
CA MET A 76 7.28 8.52 12.43
C MET A 76 7.22 9.28 13.77
N ASN A 77 6.16 9.07 14.56
CA ASN A 77 6.01 9.66 15.88
C ASN A 77 6.03 8.57 16.97
N PRO A 78 7.14 8.44 17.73
CA PRO A 78 7.24 7.45 18.81
C PRO A 78 6.19 7.60 19.92
N LYS A 79 5.62 8.81 20.07
CA LYS A 79 4.57 9.12 21.06
C LYS A 79 3.15 8.92 20.51
N ALA A 80 3.00 8.47 19.27
CA ALA A 80 1.69 8.25 18.69
C ALA A 80 0.91 7.18 19.46
N ASP A 81 -0.38 7.46 19.66
CA ASP A 81 -1.35 6.47 20.12
C ASP A 81 -1.66 5.52 18.96
N LYS A 82 -0.98 4.37 18.96
CA LYS A 82 -1.06 3.37 17.90
C LYS A 82 -2.47 2.79 17.73
N ASP A 83 -3.24 2.71 18.81
CA ASP A 83 -4.62 2.22 18.76
C ASP A 83 -5.50 3.21 18.00
N LYS A 84 -5.42 4.51 18.31
CA LYS A 84 -6.16 5.55 17.58
C LYS A 84 -5.76 5.67 16.12
N VAL A 85 -4.45 5.54 15.82
CA VAL A 85 -3.99 5.52 14.43
C VAL A 85 -4.59 4.33 13.69
N ALA A 86 -4.58 3.13 14.29
CA ALA A 86 -5.16 1.94 13.68
C ALA A 86 -6.67 2.04 13.50
N GLU A 87 -7.41 2.57 14.48
CA GLU A 87 -8.86 2.82 14.39
C GLU A 87 -9.19 3.71 13.19
N LYS A 88 -8.54 4.88 13.08
CA LYS A 88 -8.73 5.79 11.95
C LYS A 88 -8.38 5.15 10.61
N SER A 89 -7.27 4.40 10.53
CA SER A 89 -6.92 3.68 9.31
C SER A 89 -7.95 2.60 8.97
N ASN A 90 -8.50 1.89 9.96
CA ASN A 90 -9.54 0.87 9.75
C ASN A 90 -10.86 1.48 9.25
N ASP A 91 -11.25 2.67 9.72
CA ASP A 91 -12.43 3.37 9.19
C ASP A 91 -12.25 3.73 7.72
N LEU A 92 -11.07 4.24 7.36
CA LEU A 92 -10.72 4.58 5.97
C LEU A 92 -10.67 3.33 5.08
N ILE A 93 -10.06 2.24 5.55
CA ILE A 93 -10.06 0.96 4.84
C ILE A 93 -11.48 0.45 4.63
N THR A 94 -12.36 0.57 5.63
CA THR A 94 -13.77 0.17 5.53
C THR A 94 -14.50 0.96 4.43
N LYS A 95 -14.26 2.28 4.33
CA LYS A 95 -14.79 3.10 3.21
C LYS A 95 -14.28 2.59 1.86
N ALA A 96 -13.00 2.23 1.76
CA ALA A 96 -12.42 1.69 0.52
C ALA A 96 -13.00 0.31 0.15
N GLU A 97 -13.15 -0.60 1.12
CA GLU A 97 -13.70 -1.95 0.92
C GLU A 97 -15.17 -1.93 0.47
N ALA A 98 -15.94 -0.92 0.90
CA ALA A 98 -17.31 -0.71 0.42
C ALA A 98 -17.38 -0.37 -1.08
N LEU A 99 -16.30 0.14 -1.65
CA LEU A 99 -16.18 0.49 -3.07
C LEU A 99 -15.46 -0.59 -3.88
N GLU A 100 -14.51 -1.30 -3.27
CA GLU A 100 -13.68 -2.32 -3.90
C GLU A 100 -13.51 -3.52 -2.95
N ALA A 101 -14.50 -4.40 -2.95
CA ALA A 101 -14.50 -5.60 -2.12
C ALA A 101 -13.44 -6.61 -2.58
N ASN A 102 -12.93 -7.42 -1.65
CA ASN A 102 -11.94 -8.48 -1.92
C ASN A 102 -10.65 -7.98 -2.58
N ASN A 103 -10.21 -6.76 -2.25
CA ASN A 103 -8.98 -6.19 -2.78
C ASN A 103 -7.74 -6.59 -1.95
N SER A 104 -6.74 -7.17 -2.61
CA SER A 104 -5.48 -7.60 -2.00
C SER A 104 -4.71 -6.46 -1.29
N GLU A 105 -4.72 -5.25 -1.84
CA GLU A 105 -4.07 -4.07 -1.24
C GLU A 105 -4.76 -3.64 0.06
N LEU A 106 -6.09 -3.70 0.11
CA LEU A 106 -6.86 -3.36 1.32
C LEU A 106 -6.65 -4.39 2.43
N PHE A 107 -6.59 -5.68 2.07
CA PHE A 107 -6.21 -6.72 3.02
C PHE A 107 -4.78 -6.56 3.54
N CYS A 108 -3.83 -6.08 2.72
CA CYS A 108 -2.50 -5.71 3.20
C CYS A 108 -2.58 -4.60 4.27
N LEU A 109 -3.38 -3.56 4.05
CA LEU A 109 -3.57 -2.51 5.06
C LEU A 109 -4.23 -3.02 6.34
N ARG A 110 -5.21 -3.94 6.24
CA ARG A 110 -5.81 -4.62 7.41
C ARG A 110 -4.76 -5.39 8.22
N GLN A 111 -3.86 -6.10 7.55
CA GLN A 111 -2.76 -6.80 8.22
C GLN A 111 -1.86 -5.80 8.97
N MET A 112 -1.54 -4.68 8.33
CA MET A 112 -0.67 -3.65 8.89
C MET A 112 -1.31 -2.96 10.11
N THR A 113 -2.59 -2.58 10.04
CA THR A 113 -3.30 -1.95 11.16
C THR A 113 -3.49 -2.90 12.34
N ALA A 114 -3.83 -4.16 12.08
CA ALA A 114 -3.91 -5.17 13.14
C ALA A 114 -2.53 -5.39 13.79
N THR A 115 -1.45 -5.46 13.01
CA THR A 115 -0.09 -5.53 13.54
C THR A 115 0.25 -4.32 14.40
N LEU A 116 -0.17 -3.12 13.98
CA LEU A 116 0.04 -1.88 14.73
C LEU A 116 -0.62 -1.92 16.13
N GLN A 117 -1.83 -2.50 16.23
CA GLN A 117 -2.53 -2.67 17.51
C GLN A 117 -1.93 -3.80 18.36
N MET A 118 -1.45 -4.87 17.71
CA MET A 118 -0.77 -5.99 18.38
C MET A 118 0.49 -5.52 19.12
N ILE A 119 1.31 -4.69 18.49
CA ILE A 119 2.61 -4.29 19.06
C ILE A 119 2.50 -3.33 20.26
N VAL A 120 1.30 -2.81 20.57
CA VAL A 120 1.05 -2.00 21.77
C VAL A 120 1.25 -2.83 23.04
N ASP A 121 0.75 -4.07 23.04
CA ASP A 121 0.95 -5.03 24.12
C ASP A 121 0.96 -6.47 23.54
N PRO A 122 2.08 -6.91 22.94
CA PRO A 122 2.14 -8.17 22.21
C PRO A 122 1.70 -9.38 23.04
N MET A 123 1.99 -9.38 24.35
CA MET A 123 1.73 -10.52 25.23
C MET A 123 0.24 -10.76 25.45
N SER A 124 -0.55 -9.69 25.59
CA SER A 124 -2.00 -9.80 25.75
C SER A 124 -2.77 -9.80 24.42
N ARG A 125 -2.17 -9.23 23.37
CA ARG A 125 -2.87 -8.92 22.10
C ARG A 125 -2.55 -9.83 20.92
N TRP A 126 -1.59 -10.74 21.03
CA TRP A 126 -1.22 -11.61 19.91
C TRP A 126 -2.38 -12.52 19.46
N GLN A 127 -3.20 -13.03 20.40
CA GLN A 127 -4.32 -13.92 20.06
C GLN A 127 -5.41 -13.20 19.28
N SER A 128 -5.67 -11.92 19.59
CA SER A 128 -6.69 -11.12 18.91
C SER A 128 -6.14 -10.52 17.62
N TYR A 129 -5.23 -9.56 17.73
CA TYR A 129 -4.75 -8.79 16.59
C TYR A 129 -3.73 -9.56 15.74
N GLY A 130 -2.96 -10.49 16.32
CA GLY A 130 -2.11 -11.38 15.54
C GLY A 130 -2.92 -12.33 14.64
N THR A 131 -4.02 -12.89 15.16
CA THR A 131 -4.95 -13.69 14.34
C THR A 131 -5.61 -12.86 13.25
N GLN A 132 -6.04 -11.63 13.55
CA GLN A 132 -6.59 -10.71 12.54
C GLN A 132 -5.56 -10.40 11.44
N ALA A 133 -4.31 -10.10 11.82
CA ALA A 133 -3.24 -9.84 10.88
C ALA A 133 -2.95 -11.06 9.98
N SER A 134 -2.90 -12.26 10.56
CA SER A 134 -2.72 -13.51 9.81
C SER A 134 -3.87 -13.76 8.84
N ASN A 135 -5.12 -13.61 9.27
CA ASN A 135 -6.28 -13.83 8.39
C ASN A 135 -6.32 -12.81 7.25
N ALA A 136 -6.02 -11.54 7.54
CA ALA A 136 -5.94 -10.50 6.53
C ALA A 136 -4.89 -10.83 5.47
N ILE A 137 -3.69 -11.27 5.87
CA ILE A 137 -2.63 -11.54 4.88
C ILE A 137 -2.90 -12.79 4.03
N GLU A 138 -3.51 -13.83 4.60
CA GLU A 138 -3.96 -14.97 3.80
C GLU A 138 -5.05 -14.56 2.80
N ASN A 139 -5.95 -13.67 3.17
CA ASN A 139 -6.96 -13.13 2.26
C ASN A 139 -6.33 -12.25 1.18
N ALA A 140 -5.30 -11.47 1.50
CA ALA A 140 -4.55 -10.69 0.51
C ALA A 140 -3.92 -11.59 -0.57
N ILE A 141 -3.28 -12.69 -0.14
CA ILE A 141 -2.66 -13.67 -1.05
C ILE A 141 -3.73 -14.38 -1.88
N LYS A 142 -4.87 -14.75 -1.30
CA LYS A 142 -5.97 -15.39 -2.04
C LYS A 142 -6.59 -14.45 -3.07
N ALA A 143 -6.77 -13.17 -2.72
CA ALA A 143 -7.35 -12.16 -3.59
C ALA A 143 -6.46 -11.85 -4.80
N ASP A 144 -5.15 -11.71 -4.58
CA ASP A 144 -4.18 -11.57 -5.66
C ASP A 144 -2.86 -12.25 -5.30
N PRO A 145 -2.63 -13.48 -5.78
CA PRO A 145 -1.37 -14.21 -5.55
C PRO A 145 -0.15 -13.57 -6.21
N LYS A 146 -0.33 -12.56 -7.08
CA LYS A 146 0.75 -11.82 -7.74
C LYS A 146 1.08 -10.52 -7.02
N ASN A 147 0.30 -10.11 -6.02
CA ASN A 147 0.61 -8.92 -5.24
C ASN A 147 1.85 -9.17 -4.36
N PRO A 148 3.00 -8.53 -4.65
CA PRO A 148 4.23 -8.78 -3.90
C PRO A 148 4.17 -8.31 -2.44
N ARG A 149 3.36 -7.29 -2.13
CA ARG A 149 3.24 -6.72 -0.77
C ARG A 149 2.71 -7.74 0.22
N SER A 150 1.81 -8.62 -0.21
CA SER A 150 1.22 -9.64 0.65
C SER A 150 2.27 -10.63 1.19
N TYR A 151 3.19 -11.08 0.33
CA TYR A 151 4.30 -11.96 0.72
C TYR A 151 5.36 -11.22 1.54
N TYR A 152 5.65 -9.97 1.20
CA TYR A 152 6.56 -9.13 1.97
C TYR A 152 6.07 -8.95 3.42
N LEU A 153 4.80 -8.57 3.60
CA LEU A 153 4.20 -8.39 4.93
C LEU A 153 4.10 -9.72 5.69
N LYS A 154 3.75 -10.82 5.03
CA LYS A 154 3.74 -12.15 5.65
C LYS A 154 5.14 -12.55 6.13
N GLY A 155 6.18 -12.28 5.34
CA GLY A 155 7.57 -12.49 5.73
C GLY A 155 7.95 -11.66 6.96
N GLN A 156 7.54 -10.39 7.02
CA GLN A 156 7.75 -9.54 8.19
C GLN A 156 7.10 -10.08 9.46
N SER A 157 5.87 -10.58 9.36
CA SER A 157 5.19 -11.18 10.51
C SER A 157 5.93 -12.41 11.02
N LEU A 158 6.48 -13.25 10.13
CA LEU A 158 7.02 -14.55 10.50
C LEU A 158 8.51 -14.54 10.88
N ILE A 159 9.29 -13.52 10.51
CA ILE A 159 10.75 -13.53 10.73
C ILE A 159 11.15 -13.70 12.20
N ASN A 160 10.38 -13.09 13.11
CA ASN A 160 10.60 -13.15 14.56
C ASN A 160 9.59 -14.05 15.29
N THR A 161 8.67 -14.69 14.55
CA THR A 161 7.79 -15.71 15.13
C THR A 161 8.61 -16.97 15.44
N PRO A 162 8.48 -17.57 16.63
CA PRO A 162 9.22 -18.79 16.95
C PRO A 162 8.91 -19.94 15.98
N GLU A 163 9.89 -20.78 15.70
CA GLU A 163 9.74 -21.92 14.77
C GLU A 163 8.64 -22.89 15.19
N ALA A 164 8.42 -23.06 16.49
CA ALA A 164 7.32 -23.88 17.05
C ALA A 164 5.92 -23.39 16.61
N PHE A 165 5.80 -22.14 16.18
CA PHE A 165 4.58 -21.55 15.63
C PHE A 165 4.63 -21.35 14.11
N GLY A 166 5.56 -22.03 13.42
CA GLY A 166 5.71 -21.97 11.96
C GLY A 166 6.43 -20.74 11.43
N GLY A 167 7.08 -19.97 12.31
CA GLY A 167 7.87 -18.80 11.96
C GLY A 167 9.34 -19.08 11.70
N GLY A 168 10.15 -18.04 11.83
CA GLY A 168 11.60 -18.08 11.81
C GLY A 168 12.21 -17.54 10.51
N LYS A 169 13.51 -17.25 10.61
CA LYS A 169 14.30 -16.63 9.52
C LYS A 169 14.24 -17.44 8.22
N ALA A 170 14.25 -18.77 8.29
CA ALA A 170 14.18 -19.65 7.12
C ALA A 170 12.83 -19.56 6.38
N VAL A 171 11.72 -19.45 7.10
CA VAL A 171 10.37 -19.31 6.52
C VAL A 171 10.22 -17.91 5.92
N ALA A 172 10.62 -16.87 6.66
CA ALA A 172 10.56 -15.50 6.21
C ALA A 172 11.41 -15.27 4.95
N LYS A 173 12.61 -15.86 4.87
CA LYS A 173 13.49 -15.79 3.69
C LYS A 173 12.74 -16.20 2.42
N LYS A 174 12.07 -17.35 2.42
CA LYS A 174 11.32 -17.85 1.25
C LYS A 174 10.21 -16.89 0.81
N LEU A 175 9.56 -16.24 1.78
CA LEU A 175 8.53 -15.25 1.51
C LEU A 175 9.10 -13.96 0.92
N PHE A 176 10.25 -13.48 1.43
CA PHE A 176 10.92 -12.32 0.86
C PHE A 176 11.49 -12.61 -0.54
N GLU A 177 12.04 -13.80 -0.78
CA GLU A 177 12.45 -14.25 -2.12
C GLU A 177 11.25 -14.19 -3.09
N LYS A 178 10.10 -14.72 -2.67
CA LYS A 178 8.87 -14.67 -3.46
C LYS A 178 8.40 -13.24 -3.72
N ALA A 179 8.43 -12.37 -2.71
CA ALA A 179 8.04 -10.97 -2.86
C ALA A 179 8.96 -10.23 -3.84
N VAL A 180 10.28 -10.35 -3.68
CA VAL A 180 11.29 -9.73 -4.56
C VAL A 180 11.15 -10.23 -5.99
N GLU A 181 10.89 -11.53 -6.18
CA GLU A 181 10.64 -12.09 -7.51
C GLU A 181 9.39 -11.47 -8.15
N LEU A 182 8.27 -11.41 -7.42
CA LEU A 182 7.04 -10.80 -7.92
C LEU A 182 7.23 -9.31 -8.23
N TYR A 183 8.06 -8.58 -7.49
CA TYR A 183 8.40 -7.19 -7.76
C TYR A 183 9.19 -6.95 -9.06
N LYS A 184 9.77 -7.99 -9.70
CA LYS A 184 10.43 -7.86 -11.01
C LYS A 184 9.41 -7.61 -12.12
N ASP A 185 8.27 -8.30 -12.04
CA ASP A 185 7.21 -8.25 -13.05
C ASP A 185 6.03 -7.37 -12.62
N PHE A 186 6.00 -6.90 -11.38
CA PHE A 186 4.90 -6.10 -10.85
C PHE A 186 4.80 -4.74 -11.57
N GLN A 187 3.67 -4.55 -12.25
CA GLN A 187 3.29 -3.27 -12.85
C GLN A 187 2.02 -2.77 -12.15
N PRO A 188 2.03 -1.58 -11.51
CA PRO A 188 0.82 -0.98 -10.97
C PRO A 188 -0.23 -0.79 -12.08
N ALA A 189 -1.50 -1.04 -11.77
CA ALA A 189 -2.58 -0.95 -12.76
C ALA A 189 -2.76 0.47 -13.35
N SER A 190 -2.29 1.49 -12.64
CA SER A 190 -2.14 2.86 -13.15
C SER A 190 -1.06 3.60 -12.37
N PRO A 191 -0.62 4.80 -12.82
CA PRO A 191 0.31 5.64 -12.06
C PRO A 191 -0.18 6.01 -10.65
N LEU A 192 -1.48 5.86 -10.37
CA LEU A 192 -2.07 6.13 -9.07
C LEU A 192 -2.07 4.90 -8.13
N HIS A 193 -1.71 3.71 -8.62
CA HIS A 193 -1.72 2.50 -7.82
C HIS A 193 -0.42 2.34 -7.00
N PRO A 194 -0.49 1.66 -5.85
CA PRO A 194 0.65 1.49 -4.96
C PRO A 194 1.81 0.73 -5.62
N SER A 195 3.03 1.22 -5.35
CA SER A 195 4.29 0.66 -5.83
C SER A 195 5.34 0.51 -4.72
N TRP A 196 4.93 0.64 -3.45
CA TRP A 196 5.82 0.56 -2.29
C TRP A 196 6.21 -0.88 -1.93
N GLY A 197 7.20 -1.01 -1.05
CA GLY A 197 7.58 -2.26 -0.37
C GLY A 197 8.74 -3.02 -1.01
N LYS A 198 9.13 -2.68 -2.26
CA LYS A 198 10.25 -3.35 -2.94
C LYS A 198 11.58 -3.15 -2.19
N PRO A 199 12.02 -1.91 -1.87
CA PRO A 199 13.27 -1.70 -1.15
C PRO A 199 13.30 -2.39 0.22
N GLU A 200 12.17 -2.40 0.93
CA GLU A 200 12.05 -3.03 2.23
C GLU A 200 12.11 -4.56 2.14
N ALA A 201 11.48 -5.15 1.12
CA ALA A 201 11.55 -6.59 0.87
C ALA A 201 12.98 -7.04 0.53
N GLU A 202 13.68 -6.29 -0.32
CA GLU A 202 15.08 -6.57 -0.68
C GLU A 202 16.00 -6.46 0.55
N LYS A 203 15.81 -5.43 1.37
CA LYS A 203 16.56 -5.24 2.63
C LYS A 203 16.35 -6.40 3.60
N LEU A 204 15.11 -6.85 3.79
CA LEU A 204 14.81 -7.95 4.70
C LEU A 204 15.28 -9.30 4.17
N LEU A 205 15.23 -9.50 2.85
CA LEU A 205 15.83 -10.67 2.22
C LEU A 205 17.34 -10.73 2.48
N ALA A 206 18.05 -9.60 2.33
CA ALA A 206 19.48 -9.53 2.62
C ALA A 206 19.77 -9.81 4.10
N ALA A 207 18.94 -9.33 5.03
CA ALA A 207 19.05 -9.65 6.46
C ALA A 207 18.77 -11.13 6.77
N CYS A 208 18.11 -11.85 5.87
CA CYS A 208 17.84 -13.28 5.98
C CYS A 208 19.01 -14.19 5.52
N GLN A 209 20.08 -13.60 4.99
CA GLN A 209 21.29 -14.33 4.56
C GLN A 209 22.26 -14.59 5.71
#